data_AF-A0AAV4PCK3-F1
#
_entry.id   AF-A0AAV4PCK3-F1
#
_cell.length_a   1.000
_cell.length_b   1.000
_cell.length_c   1.000
_cell.angle_alpha   90.00
_cell.angle_beta   90.00
_cell.angle_gamma   90.00
#
_symmetry.space_group_name_H-M   'P 1'
#
loop_
_entity.id
_entity.type
_entity.pdbx_description
1 polymer ?
#
loop_
_entity_poly.entity_id
_entity_poly.type
_entity_poly.pdbx_seq_one_letter_code
_entity_poly.pdbx_strand_id
1 'polypeptide(L)'
;MGLVLGLLGKRYEAEKVYRHCASLDSKGLKDPKVHETTRISALFNMGRLYADEGNYREAVKIYHEAIKRMPPYYQPQSLFNMMGEAYFKMGSFVNAENWYRAALRSKPDHIPAHLTYAKTAYEMGTSGRS
;
A
#
# COMPACT_ATOMS: atom_id res chain seq x y z
N MET A 1 -18.86 0.09 1.56
CA MET A 1 -19.04 -1.01 2.54
C MET A 1 -17.71 -1.51 3.12
N GLY A 2 -16.69 -1.85 2.31
CA GLY A 2 -15.44 -2.46 2.78
C GLY A 2 -14.67 -1.71 3.89
N LEU A 3 -14.56 -0.37 3.79
CA LEU A 3 -13.91 0.47 4.81
C LEU A 3 -14.60 0.38 6.17
N VAL A 4 -15.94 0.40 6.16
CA VAL A 4 -16.76 0.29 7.38
C VAL A 4 -16.68 -1.12 7.98
N LEU A 5 -16.66 -2.17 7.15
CA LEU A 5 -16.51 -3.55 7.60
C LEU A 5 -15.14 -3.81 8.25
N GLY A 6 -14.07 -3.20 7.73
CA GLY A 6 -12.75 -3.24 8.35
C GLY A 6 -12.74 -2.62 9.75
N LEU A 7 -13.41 -1.47 9.91
CA LEU A 7 -13.54 -0.78 11.20
C LEU A 7 -14.44 -1.53 12.19
N LEU A 8 -15.44 -2.27 11.70
CA LEU A 8 -16.34 -3.10 12.51
C LEU A 8 -15.76 -4.49 12.87
N GLY A 9 -14.49 -4.76 12.52
CA GLY A 9 -13.86 -6.06 12.79
C GLY A 9 -14.38 -7.21 11.92
N LYS A 10 -15.26 -6.95 10.95
CA LYS A 10 -15.77 -7.93 9.98
C LYS A 10 -14.79 -8.09 8.81
N ARG A 11 -13.57 -8.50 9.16
CA ARG A 11 -12.39 -8.45 8.28
C ARG A 11 -12.47 -9.40 7.08
N TYR A 12 -13.00 -10.61 7.28
CA TYR A 12 -13.25 -11.56 6.19
C TYR A 12 -14.24 -11.02 5.15
N GLU A 13 -15.28 -10.31 5.60
CA GLU A 13 -16.22 -9.65 4.69
C GLU A 13 -15.56 -8.47 3.98
N ALA A 14 -14.73 -7.69 4.68
CA ALA A 14 -13.97 -6.60 4.08
C ALA A 14 -13.02 -7.12 2.98
N GLU A 15 -12.28 -8.20 3.22
CA GLU A 15 -11.42 -8.84 2.23
C GLU A 15 -12.22 -9.29 1.00
N LYS A 16 -13.34 -9.99 1.21
CA LYS A 16 -14.22 -10.42 0.11
C LYS A 16 -14.71 -9.24 -0.72
N VAL A 17 -15.12 -8.16 -0.07
CA VAL A 17 -15.58 -6.94 -0.75
C VAL A 17 -14.45 -6.30 -1.54
N TYR A 18 -13.24 -6.17 -0.97
CA TYR A 18 -12.11 -5.60 -1.70
C TYR A 18 -11.66 -6.47 -2.87
N ARG A 19 -11.62 -7.80 -2.69
CA ARG A 19 -11.29 -8.75 -3.76
C ARG A 19 -12.32 -8.70 -4.89
N HIS A 20 -13.60 -8.63 -4.53
CA HIS A 20 -14.68 -8.46 -5.50
C HIS A 20 -14.49 -7.16 -6.29
N CYS A 21 -14.31 -6.02 -5.60
CA CYS A 21 -14.04 -4.73 -6.23
C CYS A 21 -12.77 -4.74 -7.12
N ALA A 22 -11.73 -5.49 -6.74
CA ALA A 22 -10.51 -5.61 -7.53
C ALA A 22 -10.69 -6.48 -8.79
N SER A 23 -11.62 -7.44 -8.75
CA SER A 23 -11.94 -8.38 -9.84
C SER A 23 -12.98 -7.89 -10.83
N LEU A 24 -13.72 -6.82 -10.51
CA LEU A 24 -14.72 -6.28 -11.42
C LEU A 24 -14.05 -5.89 -12.75
N ASP A 25 -14.63 -6.38 -13.84
CA ASP A 25 -14.15 -6.11 -15.19
C ASP A 25 -14.62 -4.71 -15.60
N SER A 26 -13.71 -3.93 -16.18
CA SER A 26 -13.97 -2.56 -16.61
C SER A 26 -14.71 -2.48 -17.96
N LYS A 27 -14.96 -3.62 -18.60
CA LYS A 27 -15.67 -3.70 -19.89
C LYS A 27 -17.14 -3.30 -19.74
N GLY A 28 -17.51 -2.16 -20.34
CA GLY A 28 -18.90 -1.71 -20.47
C GLY A 28 -19.32 -0.54 -19.58
N LEU A 29 -18.39 0.03 -18.79
CA LEU A 29 -18.67 1.16 -17.90
C LEU A 29 -18.41 2.51 -18.60
N LYS A 30 -19.23 3.52 -18.27
CA LYS A 30 -19.17 4.88 -18.84
C LYS A 30 -17.83 5.60 -18.60
N ASP A 31 -17.10 5.27 -17.53
CA ASP A 31 -15.82 5.88 -17.19
C ASP A 31 -14.76 4.83 -16.77
N PRO A 32 -13.95 4.35 -17.73
CA PRO A 32 -12.88 3.36 -17.48
C PRO A 32 -11.85 3.86 -16.46
N LYS A 33 -11.57 5.18 -16.45
CA LYS A 33 -10.51 5.74 -15.61
C LYS A 33 -10.80 5.62 -14.12
N VAL A 34 -12.04 5.94 -13.73
CA VAL A 34 -12.52 5.88 -12.35
C VAL A 34 -12.52 4.44 -11.86
N HIS A 35 -12.88 3.49 -12.74
CA HIS A 35 -12.86 2.07 -12.41
C HIS A 35 -11.45 1.56 -12.13
N GLU A 36 -10.47 1.92 -12.97
CA GLU A 36 -9.07 1.51 -12.77
C GLU A 36 -8.51 2.08 -11.46
N THR A 37 -8.76 3.35 -11.14
CA THR A 37 -8.35 3.93 -9.85
C THR A 37 -9.05 3.26 -8.66
N THR A 38 -10.32 2.88 -8.81
CA THR A 38 -11.08 2.16 -7.76
C THR A 38 -10.51 0.77 -7.51
N ARG A 39 -10.10 0.06 -8.56
CA ARG A 39 -9.41 -1.23 -8.44
C ARG A 39 -8.13 -1.10 -7.63
N ILE A 40 -7.31 -0.08 -7.92
CA ILE A 40 -6.07 0.15 -7.18
C ILE A 40 -6.35 0.55 -5.73
N SER A 41 -7.37 1.37 -5.50
CA SER A 41 -7.80 1.76 -4.15
C SER A 41 -8.31 0.57 -3.33
N ALA A 42 -8.99 -0.40 -3.96
CA ALA A 42 -9.43 -1.62 -3.31
C ALA A 42 -8.24 -2.49 -2.89
N LEU A 43 -7.26 -2.69 -3.78
CA LEU A 43 -6.02 -3.41 -3.47
C LEU A 43 -5.22 -2.68 -2.37
N PHE A 44 -5.13 -1.34 -2.42
CA PHE A 44 -4.51 -0.55 -1.38
C PHE A 44 -5.16 -0.79 -0.01
N ASN A 45 -6.49 -0.73 0.08
CA ASN A 45 -7.18 -0.94 1.34
C ASN A 45 -7.10 -2.40 1.83
N MET A 46 -7.05 -3.37 0.92
CA MET A 46 -6.83 -4.78 1.27
C MET A 46 -5.42 -5.01 1.81
N GLY A 47 -4.40 -4.44 1.18
CA GLY A 47 -3.03 -4.51 1.72
C GLY A 47 -2.92 -3.84 3.08
N ARG A 48 -3.62 -2.71 3.28
CA ARG A 48 -3.69 -2.04 4.59
C ARG A 48 -4.34 -2.90 5.66
N LEU A 49 -5.44 -3.58 5.31
CA LEU A 49 -6.10 -4.51 6.22
C LEU A 49 -5.14 -5.61 6.71
N TYR A 50 -4.36 -6.21 5.81
CA TYR A 50 -3.33 -7.18 6.21
C TYR A 50 -2.21 -6.56 7.05
N ALA A 51 -1.76 -5.34 6.73
CA ALA A 51 -0.75 -4.66 7.51
C ALA A 51 -1.22 -4.34 8.94
N ASP A 52 -2.48 -3.91 9.09
CA ASP A 52 -3.11 -3.64 10.40
C ASP A 52 -3.24 -4.92 11.26
N GLU A 53 -3.28 -6.10 10.64
CA GLU A 53 -3.25 -7.41 11.32
C GLU A 53 -1.83 -7.90 11.64
N GLY A 54 -0.79 -7.16 11.24
CA GLY A 54 0.60 -7.62 11.35
C GLY A 54 1.02 -8.61 10.27
N ASN A 55 0.14 -8.92 9.31
CA ASN A 55 0.40 -9.81 8.19
C ASN A 55 1.16 -9.07 7.06
N TYR A 56 2.32 -8.51 7.39
CA TYR A 56 3.08 -7.61 6.51
C TYR A 56 3.54 -8.26 5.19
N ARG A 57 3.86 -9.56 5.20
CA ARG A 57 4.22 -10.31 3.97
C ARG A 57 3.07 -10.32 2.97
N GLU A 58 1.85 -10.45 3.47
CA GLU A 58 0.64 -10.55 2.65
C GLU A 58 0.24 -9.16 2.18
N ALA A 59 0.38 -8.14 3.03
CA ALA A 59 0.26 -6.75 2.64
C ALA A 59 1.19 -6.41 1.46
N VAL A 60 2.47 -6.80 1.52
CA VAL A 60 3.45 -6.59 0.43
C VAL A 60 3.00 -7.25 -0.87
N LYS A 61 2.49 -8.50 -0.82
CA LYS A 61 1.98 -9.19 -2.03
C LYS A 61 0.83 -8.40 -2.68
N ILE A 62 -0.12 -7.93 -1.89
CA ILE A 62 -1.28 -7.18 -2.39
C ILE A 62 -0.88 -5.79 -2.92
N TYR A 63 0.00 -5.07 -2.21
CA TYR A 63 0.52 -3.80 -2.69
C TYR A 63 1.32 -3.97 -4.00
N HIS A 64 2.09 -5.05 -4.13
CA HIS A 64 2.80 -5.34 -5.37
C HIS A 64 1.81 -5.61 -6.53
N GLU A 65 0.70 -6.30 -6.27
CA GLU A 65 -0.37 -6.47 -7.26
C GLU A 65 -0.98 -5.12 -7.66
N ALA A 66 -1.22 -4.23 -6.71
CA ALA A 66 -1.70 -2.88 -6.97
C ALA A 66 -0.74 -2.09 -7.88
N ILE A 67 0.57 -2.15 -7.60
CA ILE A 67 1.61 -1.50 -8.42
C ILE A 67 1.64 -2.08 -9.84
N LYS A 68 1.49 -3.41 -10.00
CA LYS A 68 1.50 -4.04 -11.33
C LYS A 68 0.29 -3.67 -12.18
N ARG A 69 -0.85 -3.40 -11.55
CA ARG A 69 -2.12 -3.11 -12.23
C ARG A 69 -2.42 -1.63 -12.34
N MET A 70 -1.59 -0.76 -11.76
CA MET A 70 -1.86 0.66 -11.73
C MET A 70 -1.82 1.25 -13.14
N PRO A 71 -2.78 2.11 -13.50
CA PRO A 71 -2.73 2.79 -14.78
C PRO A 71 -1.63 3.88 -14.77
N PRO A 72 -1.14 4.32 -15.94
CA PRO A 72 -0.05 5.29 -16.05
C PRO A 72 -0.32 6.65 -15.35
N TYR A 73 -1.59 7.02 -15.22
CA TYR A 73 -2.01 8.27 -14.56
C TYR A 73 -2.23 8.12 -13.05
N TYR A 74 -2.10 6.91 -12.49
CA TYR A 74 -2.22 6.70 -11.05
C TYR A 74 -1.00 7.27 -10.33
N GLN A 75 -1.25 7.91 -9.17
CA GLN A 75 -0.22 8.48 -8.30
C GLN A 75 0.27 7.41 -7.31
N PRO A 76 1.46 6.81 -7.50
CA PRO A 76 1.85 5.59 -6.79
C PRO A 76 2.46 5.82 -5.40
N GLN A 77 2.64 7.09 -5.00
CA GLN A 77 3.51 7.44 -3.88
C GLN A 77 3.00 6.89 -2.55
N SER A 78 1.67 6.86 -2.38
CA SER A 78 1.04 6.24 -1.21
C SER A 78 1.22 4.71 -1.21
N LEU A 79 1.17 4.04 -2.37
CA LEU A 79 1.46 2.59 -2.46
C LEU A 79 2.93 2.30 -2.12
N PHE A 80 3.85 3.11 -2.66
CA PHE A 80 5.27 2.98 -2.35
C PHE A 80 5.55 3.23 -0.87
N ASN A 81 4.87 4.21 -0.24
CA ASN A 81 4.99 4.44 1.19
C ASN A 81 4.48 3.24 2.02
N MET A 82 3.33 2.67 1.67
CA MET A 82 2.79 1.50 2.37
C MET A 82 3.65 0.24 2.18
N MET A 83 4.26 0.06 1.00
CA MET A 83 5.28 -0.98 0.78
C MET A 83 6.47 -0.79 1.71
N GLY A 84 7.00 0.44 1.78
CA GLY A 84 8.09 0.78 2.68
C GLY A 84 7.75 0.49 4.14
N GLU A 85 6.54 0.85 4.57
CA GLU A 85 6.05 0.60 5.93
C GLU A 85 5.96 -0.89 6.24
N ALA A 86 5.41 -1.68 5.32
CA ALA A 86 5.34 -3.12 5.51
C ALA A 86 6.74 -3.77 5.60
N TYR A 87 7.70 -3.35 4.77
CA TYR A 87 9.08 -3.83 4.87
C TYR A 87 9.77 -3.38 6.16
N PHE A 88 9.54 -2.15 6.60
CA PHE A 88 10.06 -1.62 7.86
C PHE A 88 9.57 -2.46 9.04
N LYS A 89 8.27 -2.79 9.07
CA LYS A 89 7.67 -3.62 10.11
C LYS A 89 8.15 -5.07 10.10
N MET A 90 8.65 -5.56 8.96
CA MET A 90 9.33 -6.85 8.86
C MET A 90 10.82 -6.79 9.25
N GLY A 91 11.35 -5.63 9.66
CA GLY A 91 12.77 -5.44 9.96
C GLY A 91 13.66 -5.33 8.72
N SER A 92 13.08 -5.27 7.53
CA SER A 92 13.82 -5.17 6.27
C SER A 92 14.06 -3.70 5.91
N PHE A 93 14.92 -3.04 6.68
CA PHE A 93 15.13 -1.59 6.60
C PHE A 93 15.67 -1.13 5.24
N VAL A 94 16.55 -1.90 4.61
CA VAL A 94 17.10 -1.60 3.27
C VAL A 94 15.98 -1.56 2.21
N ASN A 95 15.08 -2.55 2.24
CA ASN A 95 13.94 -2.58 1.32
C ASN A 95 12.96 -1.44 1.63
N ALA A 96 12.74 -1.16 2.91
CA ALA A 96 11.90 -0.05 3.34
C ALA A 96 12.41 1.29 2.78
N GLU A 97 13.70 1.58 2.96
CA GLU A 97 14.38 2.77 2.42
C GLU A 97 14.20 2.88 0.90
N ASN A 98 14.44 1.79 0.15
CA ASN A 98 14.30 1.80 -1.30
C ASN A 98 12.89 2.22 -1.75
N TRP A 99 11.86 1.74 -1.05
CA TRP A 99 10.46 2.09 -1.34
C TRP A 99 10.10 3.51 -0.91
N TYR A 100 10.58 3.99 0.24
CA TYR A 100 10.37 5.39 0.64
C TYR A 100 11.06 6.36 -0.33
N ARG A 101 12.28 6.05 -0.78
CA ARG A 101 12.95 6.81 -1.84
C ARG A 101 12.16 6.79 -3.14
N ALA A 102 11.55 5.65 -3.50
CA ALA A 102 10.68 5.58 -4.68
C ALA A 102 9.43 6.47 -4.52
N ALA A 103 8.82 6.52 -3.34
CA ALA A 103 7.71 7.41 -3.02
C ALA A 103 8.11 8.89 -3.21
N LEU A 104 9.26 9.28 -2.65
CA LEU A 104 9.80 10.65 -2.75
C LEU A 104 10.23 11.02 -4.17
N ARG A 105 10.80 10.10 -4.94
CA ARG A 105 11.09 10.35 -6.37
C ARG A 105 9.82 10.60 -7.18
N SER A 106 8.73 9.93 -6.83
CA SER A 106 7.45 10.08 -7.53
C SER A 106 6.64 11.29 -7.04
N LYS A 107 6.84 11.74 -5.81
CA LYS A 107 6.31 13.01 -5.28
C LYS A 107 7.24 13.52 -4.18
N PRO A 108 8.11 14.49 -4.47
CA PRO A 108 9.06 15.04 -3.51
C PRO A 108 8.38 15.59 -2.25
N ASP A 109 7.16 16.14 -2.38
CA ASP A 109 6.40 16.74 -1.28
C ASP A 109 5.49 15.75 -0.54
N HIS A 110 5.76 14.44 -0.64
CA HIS A 110 4.97 13.43 0.05
C HIS A 110 5.34 13.37 1.55
N ILE A 111 4.69 14.24 2.35
CA ILE A 111 4.94 14.39 3.80
C ILE A 111 5.02 13.04 4.53
N PRO A 112 4.08 12.08 4.36
CA PRO A 112 4.20 10.81 5.08
C PRO A 112 5.50 10.08 4.78
N ALA A 113 6.01 10.13 3.53
CA ALA A 113 7.21 9.39 3.14
C ALA A 113 8.47 9.99 3.75
N HIS A 114 8.52 11.31 3.94
CA HIS A 114 9.59 11.97 4.70
C HIS A 114 9.62 11.51 6.15
N LEU A 115 8.45 11.44 6.81
CA LEU A 115 8.34 10.99 8.20
C LEU A 115 8.79 9.52 8.36
N THR A 116 8.32 8.62 7.51
CA THR A 116 8.71 7.21 7.57
C THR A 116 10.16 6.98 7.17
N TYR A 117 10.69 7.74 6.20
CA TYR A 117 12.11 7.67 5.82
C TYR A 117 13.02 8.12 6.95
N ALA A 118 12.73 9.26 7.59
CA ALA A 118 13.51 9.76 8.73
C ALA A 118 13.53 8.73 9.88
N LYS A 119 12.38 8.11 10.17
CA LYS A 119 12.28 7.02 11.15
C LYS A 119 13.16 5.83 10.77
N THR A 120 13.15 5.42 9.50
CA THR A 120 13.96 4.29 9.02
C THR A 120 15.45 4.57 9.11
N ALA A 121 15.88 5.78 8.76
CA ALA A 121 17.28 6.19 8.89
C ALA A 121 17.76 6.18 10.35
N TYR A 122 16.92 6.59 11.29
CA TYR A 122 17.23 6.53 12.72
C TYR A 122 17.46 5.08 13.19
N GLU A 123 16.56 4.17 12.84
CA GLU A 123 16.63 2.75 13.25
C GLU A 123 17.79 1.98 12.62
N MET A 124 18.17 2.32 11.39
CA MET A 124 19.39 1.78 10.77
C MET A 124 20.66 2.29 11.46
N GLY A 125 20.68 3.56 11.87
CA GLY A 125 21.81 4.17 12.58
C GLY A 125 22.00 3.62 14.00
N THR A 126 20.92 3.20 14.67
CA THR A 126 20.99 2.54 15.99
C THR A 126 21.37 1.06 15.87
N SER A 127 20.87 0.35 14.86
CA SER A 127 21.16 -1.08 14.65
C SER A 127 22.57 -1.35 14.12
N GLY A 128 23.22 -0.39 13.47
CA GLY A 128 24.62 -0.50 13.03
C GLY A 128 25.65 -0.20 14.12
N ARG A 129 25.21 0.11 15.35
CA ARG A 129 26.07 0.46 16.50
C ARG A 129 26.11 -0.61 17.60
N SER A 130 25.51 -1.78 17.38
CA SER A 130 25.51 -2.93 18.30
C SER A 130 26.50 -4.00 17.90
#